data_AF-A0A5C7ZG12-F1
#
_entry.id   AF-A0A5C7ZG12-F1
#
_cell.length_a   1.000
_cell.length_b   1.000
_cell.length_c   1.000
_cell.angle_alpha   90.00
_cell.angle_beta   90.00
_cell.angle_gamma   90.00
#
_symmetry.space_group_name_H-M   'P 1'
#
loop_
_entity.id
_entity.type
_entity.pdbx_description
1 polymer ?
#
loop_
_entity_poly.entity_id
_entity_poly.type
_entity_poly.pdbx_seq_one_letter_code
_entity_poly.pdbx_strand_id
1 'polypeptide(L)'
;MTGLAATDFDALDDILDDLRTRHDETPQWEFCEGFLAALVCCRRRIGADEWLPVLLGLDEGGSFASDAQREQFMALWERRFEEVRTALDTEINALDEDKAYAPEVMDVRGAIASLPPEEREEVEGEDIPSFAQVWALGFMYAIESWPEEWEAPKDKEAAKWHDLSLQAIVALTEDDTDEATLSAFGEDGPPSVSENRLNAYGEALWAVYDLREIWRNIGPRVQQVIKGDVPGRNDPCSCGSGKKYKKCCGA
;
A
#
# COMPACT_ATOMS: atom_id res chain seq x y z
N MET A 1 21.07 -0.70 1.65
CA MET A 1 20.64 -1.88 0.88
C MET A 1 20.50 -1.39 -0.55
N THR A 2 21.04 -2.07 -1.55
CA THR A 2 20.81 -1.66 -2.95
C THR A 2 19.35 -1.95 -3.28
N GLY A 3 18.64 -0.98 -3.87
CA GLY A 3 17.25 -1.14 -4.30
C GLY A 3 17.08 -2.29 -5.30
N LEU A 4 15.83 -2.63 -5.62
CA LEU A 4 15.55 -3.59 -6.68
C LEU A 4 16.05 -3.06 -8.04
N ALA A 5 16.56 -3.96 -8.87
CA ALA A 5 16.94 -3.66 -10.25
C ALA A 5 15.81 -4.03 -11.22
N ALA A 6 15.87 -3.57 -12.47
CA ALA A 6 14.90 -3.93 -13.51
C ALA A 6 14.67 -5.45 -13.61
N THR A 7 15.73 -6.25 -13.57
CA THR A 7 15.63 -7.73 -13.60
C THR A 7 14.93 -8.33 -12.39
N ASP A 8 14.91 -7.63 -11.25
CA ASP A 8 14.15 -8.06 -10.08
C ASP A 8 12.64 -7.82 -10.29
N PHE A 9 12.26 -6.72 -10.97
CA PHE A 9 10.87 -6.45 -11.35
C PHE A 9 10.39 -7.38 -12.46
N ASP A 10 11.21 -7.65 -13.48
CA ASP A 10 10.93 -8.68 -14.49
C ASP A 10 10.59 -10.03 -13.83
N ALA A 11 11.34 -10.40 -12.78
CA ALA A 11 11.09 -11.63 -12.04
C ALA A 11 9.80 -11.60 -11.21
N LEU A 12 9.38 -10.43 -10.70
CA LEU A 12 8.09 -10.28 -10.01
C LEU A 12 6.94 -10.41 -11.00
N ASP A 13 7.03 -9.76 -12.15
CA ASP A 13 6.03 -9.84 -13.22
C ASP A 13 5.91 -11.26 -13.76
N ASP A 14 7.02 -11.95 -14.07
CA ASP A 14 7.03 -13.35 -14.49
C ASP A 14 6.30 -14.27 -13.49
N ILE A 15 6.49 -14.03 -12.18
CA ILE A 15 5.81 -14.79 -11.14
C ILE A 15 4.30 -14.49 -11.15
N LEU A 16 3.92 -13.22 -11.15
CA LEU A 16 2.51 -12.81 -11.13
C LEU A 16 1.77 -13.27 -12.39
N ASP A 17 2.40 -13.22 -13.55
CA ASP A 17 1.87 -13.72 -14.82
C ASP A 17 1.65 -15.23 -14.78
N ASP A 18 2.62 -15.99 -14.28
CA ASP A 18 2.48 -17.43 -14.09
C ASP A 18 1.33 -17.76 -13.12
N LEU A 19 1.19 -17.01 -12.01
CA LEU A 19 0.04 -17.14 -11.10
C LEU A 19 -1.28 -16.86 -11.81
N ARG A 20 -1.32 -15.83 -12.67
CA ARG A 20 -2.52 -15.45 -13.44
C ARG A 20 -2.99 -16.50 -14.42
N THR A 21 -2.10 -17.38 -14.89
CA THR A 21 -2.49 -18.55 -15.70
C THR A 21 -3.36 -19.56 -14.92
N ARG A 22 -3.31 -19.53 -13.59
CA ARG A 22 -4.07 -20.42 -12.67
C ARG A 22 -5.20 -19.70 -11.95
N HIS A 23 -5.09 -18.40 -11.75
CA HIS A 23 -6.06 -17.55 -11.07
C HIS A 23 -6.09 -16.17 -11.73
N ASP A 24 -7.07 -15.93 -12.60
CA ASP A 24 -7.16 -14.75 -13.47
C ASP A 24 -7.25 -13.43 -12.70
N GLU A 25 -7.77 -13.44 -11.47
CA GLU A 25 -7.81 -12.27 -10.58
C GLU A 25 -6.46 -11.94 -9.90
N THR A 26 -5.38 -12.70 -10.15
CA THR A 26 -4.04 -12.33 -9.64
C THR A 26 -3.62 -10.95 -10.18
N PRO A 27 -3.27 -9.98 -9.32
CA PRO A 27 -2.97 -8.62 -9.74
C PRO A 27 -1.66 -8.53 -10.52
N GLN A 28 -1.47 -7.40 -11.23
CA GLN A 28 -0.18 -7.00 -11.82
C GLN A 28 0.71 -6.27 -10.79
N TRP A 29 2.00 -6.14 -11.08
CA TRP A 29 2.95 -5.56 -10.11
C TRP A 29 2.59 -4.13 -9.70
N GLU A 30 2.10 -3.27 -10.61
CA GLU A 30 1.71 -1.90 -10.25
C GLU A 30 0.66 -1.87 -9.12
N PHE A 31 -0.30 -2.81 -9.13
CA PHE A 31 -1.28 -2.95 -8.04
C PHE A 31 -0.59 -3.42 -6.74
N CYS A 32 0.28 -4.42 -6.86
CA CYS A 32 1.08 -4.93 -5.74
C CYS A 32 1.95 -3.84 -5.10
N GLU A 33 2.52 -2.92 -5.87
CA GLU A 33 3.33 -1.79 -5.42
C GLU A 33 2.50 -0.81 -4.58
N GLY A 34 1.29 -0.47 -5.05
CA GLY A 34 0.36 0.38 -4.28
C GLY A 34 -0.09 -0.27 -2.98
N PHE A 35 -0.43 -1.55 -3.04
CA PHE A 35 -0.77 -2.34 -1.86
C PHE A 35 0.40 -2.41 -0.86
N LEU A 36 1.62 -2.63 -1.36
CA LEU A 36 2.85 -2.65 -0.56
C LEU A 36 3.09 -1.29 0.13
N ALA A 37 2.93 -0.17 -0.58
CA ALA A 37 3.06 1.16 -0.02
C ALA A 37 2.06 1.40 1.13
N ALA A 38 0.81 0.98 0.94
CA ALA A 38 -0.21 1.03 2.00
C ALA A 38 0.20 0.19 3.22
N LEU A 39 0.72 -1.03 3.02
CA LEU A 39 1.23 -1.85 4.13
C LEU A 39 2.40 -1.22 4.89
N VAL A 40 3.28 -0.49 4.20
CA VAL A 40 4.37 0.27 4.85
C VAL A 40 3.83 1.42 5.70
N CYS A 41 2.75 2.06 5.24
CA CYS A 41 2.06 3.14 5.96
C CYS A 41 1.15 2.63 7.08
N CYS A 42 0.76 1.35 7.08
CA CYS A 42 -0.10 0.79 8.13
C CYS A 42 0.46 1.03 9.53
N ARG A 43 -0.44 1.35 10.46
CA ARG A 43 -0.11 1.62 11.86
C ARG A 43 0.52 0.41 12.56
N ARG A 44 0.18 -0.79 12.12
CA ARG A 44 0.76 -2.08 12.52
C ARG A 44 1.42 -2.72 11.30
N ARG A 45 2.53 -3.44 11.50
CA ARG A 45 3.06 -4.34 10.47
C ARG A 45 2.11 -5.52 10.27
N ILE A 46 1.49 -5.61 9.10
CA ILE A 46 0.67 -6.74 8.68
C ILE A 46 1.60 -7.90 8.31
N GLY A 47 1.35 -9.09 8.87
CA GLY A 47 2.19 -10.26 8.65
C GLY A 47 1.94 -10.91 7.29
N ALA A 48 2.92 -11.62 6.74
CA ALA A 48 2.78 -12.33 5.45
C ALA A 48 1.62 -13.32 5.45
N ASP A 49 1.38 -14.03 6.54
CA ASP A 49 0.25 -14.95 6.67
C ASP A 49 -1.12 -14.25 6.62
N GLU A 50 -1.15 -12.93 6.78
CA GLU A 50 -2.36 -12.10 6.77
C GLU A 50 -2.53 -11.39 5.43
N TRP A 51 -1.49 -10.72 4.89
CA TRP A 51 -1.64 -9.95 3.66
C TRP A 51 -1.51 -10.78 2.38
N LEU A 52 -0.72 -11.86 2.38
CA LEU A 52 -0.44 -12.62 1.17
C LEU A 52 -1.69 -13.33 0.62
N PRO A 53 -2.54 -13.97 1.45
CA PRO A 53 -3.80 -14.52 0.96
C PRO A 53 -4.75 -13.46 0.41
N VAL A 54 -4.78 -12.27 1.02
CA VAL A 54 -5.63 -11.14 0.60
C VAL A 54 -5.20 -10.57 -0.74
N LEU A 55 -3.89 -10.42 -0.98
CA LEU A 55 -3.35 -9.89 -2.24
C LEU A 55 -3.50 -10.87 -3.40
N LEU A 56 -3.22 -12.16 -3.17
CA LEU A 56 -3.11 -13.14 -4.25
C LEU A 56 -4.33 -14.08 -4.36
N GLY A 57 -5.36 -13.87 -3.54
CA GLY A 57 -6.54 -14.74 -3.51
C GLY A 57 -6.19 -16.19 -3.18
N LEU A 58 -5.23 -16.44 -2.26
CA LEU A 58 -4.74 -17.80 -2.01
C LEU A 58 -5.82 -18.76 -1.47
N ASP A 59 -6.82 -18.21 -0.78
CA ASP A 59 -7.98 -18.97 -0.29
C ASP A 59 -9.06 -19.18 -1.38
N GLU A 60 -8.94 -18.47 -2.52
CA GLU A 60 -9.88 -18.44 -3.64
C GLU A 60 -9.36 -19.20 -4.87
N GLY A 61 -8.14 -19.74 -4.80
CA GLY A 61 -7.53 -20.57 -5.84
C GLY A 61 -6.13 -20.11 -6.28
N GLY A 62 -5.71 -18.92 -5.85
CA GLY A 62 -4.36 -18.42 -6.05
C GLY A 62 -3.31 -19.38 -5.48
N SER A 63 -2.29 -19.72 -6.26
CA SER A 63 -1.22 -20.60 -5.78
C SER A 63 0.08 -20.42 -6.56
N PHE A 64 1.18 -20.41 -5.80
CA PHE A 64 2.52 -20.50 -6.36
C PHE A 64 2.74 -21.89 -6.97
N ALA A 65 3.47 -21.96 -8.08
CA ALA A 65 3.82 -23.20 -8.75
C ALA A 65 4.74 -24.09 -7.89
N SER A 66 5.50 -23.50 -6.96
CA SER A 66 6.38 -24.22 -6.03
C SER A 66 6.77 -23.37 -4.82
N ASP A 67 7.29 -24.03 -3.78
CA ASP A 67 7.89 -23.35 -2.62
C ASP A 67 9.02 -22.40 -3.03
N ALA A 68 9.82 -22.77 -4.03
CA ALA A 68 10.92 -21.93 -4.52
C ALA A 68 10.42 -20.62 -5.17
N GLN A 69 9.33 -20.69 -5.96
CA GLN A 69 8.71 -19.49 -6.54
C GLN A 69 8.14 -18.59 -5.44
N ARG A 70 7.49 -19.17 -4.42
CA ARG A 70 7.01 -18.43 -3.25
C ARG A 70 8.16 -17.77 -2.49
N GLU A 71 9.24 -18.50 -2.22
CA GLU A 71 10.42 -17.96 -1.54
C GLU A 71 11.05 -16.80 -2.32
N GLN A 72 11.14 -16.91 -3.64
CA GLN A 72 11.63 -15.84 -4.51
C GLN A 72 10.74 -14.60 -4.44
N PHE A 73 9.41 -14.75 -4.61
CA PHE A 73 8.46 -13.65 -4.49
C PHE A 73 8.57 -12.95 -3.13
N MET A 74 8.59 -13.72 -2.04
CA MET A 74 8.69 -13.17 -0.69
C MET A 74 10.02 -12.46 -0.43
N ALA A 75 11.13 -12.94 -0.99
CA ALA A 75 12.42 -12.29 -0.86
C ALA A 75 12.48 -10.95 -1.61
N LEU A 76 11.89 -10.88 -2.81
CA LEU A 76 11.78 -9.65 -3.60
C LEU A 76 10.83 -8.65 -2.93
N TRP A 77 9.68 -9.13 -2.46
CA TRP A 77 8.71 -8.34 -1.70
C TRP A 77 9.34 -7.68 -0.48
N GLU A 78 10.04 -8.44 0.37
CA GLU A 78 10.65 -7.89 1.58
C GLU A 78 11.75 -6.88 1.27
N ARG A 79 12.53 -7.09 0.18
CA ARG A 79 13.50 -6.10 -0.29
C ARG A 79 12.81 -4.79 -0.71
N ARG A 80 11.73 -4.87 -1.50
CA ARG A 80 10.94 -3.68 -1.89
C ARG A 80 10.33 -3.00 -0.66
N PHE A 81 9.75 -3.78 0.24
CA PHE A 81 9.12 -3.29 1.46
C PHE A 81 10.10 -2.45 2.30
N GLU A 82 11.31 -2.96 2.51
CA GLU A 82 12.33 -2.25 3.27
C GLU A 82 12.91 -1.05 2.52
N GLU A 83 12.98 -1.10 1.19
CA GLU A 83 13.34 0.03 0.34
C GLU A 83 12.32 1.16 0.46
N VAL A 84 11.04 0.88 0.23
CA VAL A 84 9.93 1.85 0.36
C VAL A 84 9.85 2.40 1.78
N ARG A 85 9.93 1.53 2.79
CA ARG A 85 9.97 1.98 4.21
C ARG A 85 11.13 2.93 4.47
N THR A 86 12.31 2.65 3.92
CA THR A 86 13.48 3.51 4.10
C THR A 86 13.31 4.85 3.39
N ALA A 87 12.77 4.86 2.16
CA ALA A 87 12.49 6.08 1.41
C ALA A 87 11.46 6.96 2.13
N LEU A 88 10.36 6.37 2.62
CA LEU A 88 9.32 7.09 3.36
C LEU A 88 9.74 7.54 4.77
N ASP A 89 10.73 6.87 5.38
CA ASP A 89 11.31 7.29 6.65
C ASP A 89 12.41 8.37 6.48
N THR A 90 12.82 8.64 5.24
CA THR A 90 13.89 9.59 4.92
C THR A 90 13.31 10.96 4.57
N GLU A 91 13.85 12.01 5.20
CA GLU A 91 13.48 13.39 4.91
C GLU A 91 13.93 13.79 3.50
N ILE A 92 12.99 14.31 2.71
CA ILE A 92 13.18 14.83 1.35
C ILE A 92 12.60 16.24 1.25
N ASN A 93 13.11 17.04 0.31
CA ASN A 93 12.59 18.37 -0.01
C ASN A 93 11.82 18.37 -1.34
N ALA A 94 12.10 17.41 -2.22
CA ALA A 94 11.44 17.23 -3.50
C ALA A 94 11.31 15.73 -3.86
N LEU A 95 10.32 15.41 -4.69
CA LEU A 95 10.02 14.04 -5.14
C LEU A 95 11.01 13.51 -6.20
N ASP A 96 11.81 14.38 -6.80
CA ASP A 96 12.83 14.03 -7.80
C ASP A 96 14.20 13.69 -7.18
N GLU A 97 14.31 13.70 -5.85
CA GLU A 97 15.52 13.29 -5.15
C GLU A 97 15.71 11.76 -5.25
N ASP A 98 16.93 11.27 -5.50
CA ASP A 98 17.25 9.82 -5.63
C ASP A 98 16.80 8.94 -4.43
N LYS A 99 16.58 9.55 -3.27
CA LYS A 99 16.16 8.90 -2.02
C LYS A 99 14.65 8.99 -1.79
N ALA A 100 13.91 9.70 -2.64
CA ALA A 100 12.46 9.77 -2.59
C ALA A 100 11.86 8.43 -3.00
N TYR A 101 10.66 8.16 -2.50
CA TYR A 101 9.88 7.01 -2.91
C TYR A 101 9.43 7.18 -4.35
N ALA A 102 9.84 6.25 -5.22
CA ALA A 102 9.42 6.16 -6.61
C ALA A 102 8.70 4.82 -6.82
N PRO A 103 7.36 4.78 -6.95
CA PRO A 103 6.64 3.54 -7.26
C PRO A 103 6.93 3.10 -8.70
N GLU A 104 6.95 1.79 -8.92
CA GLU A 104 6.92 1.22 -10.28
C GLU A 104 5.50 1.34 -10.84
N VAL A 105 5.26 2.39 -11.62
CA VAL A 105 4.01 2.66 -12.33
C VAL A 105 4.26 2.69 -13.83
N MET A 106 3.29 2.26 -14.63
CA MET A 106 3.41 2.24 -16.08
C MET A 106 2.48 3.26 -16.75
N ASP A 107 2.98 3.87 -17.83
CA ASP A 107 2.15 4.68 -18.73
C ASP A 107 1.71 3.82 -19.92
N VAL A 108 0.72 2.96 -19.67
CA VAL A 108 0.19 2.04 -20.69
C VAL A 108 -0.41 2.80 -21.87
N ARG A 109 -1.10 3.92 -21.61
CA ARG A 109 -1.65 4.79 -22.66
C ARG A 109 -0.53 5.38 -23.52
N GLY A 110 0.56 5.84 -22.92
CA GLY A 110 1.76 6.34 -23.64
C GLY A 110 2.50 5.25 -24.42
N ALA A 111 2.60 4.05 -23.85
CA ALA A 111 3.15 2.88 -24.54
C ALA A 111 2.34 2.54 -25.79
N ILE A 112 1.00 2.46 -25.66
CA ILE A 112 0.07 2.23 -26.79
C ILE A 112 0.18 3.37 -27.81
N ALA A 113 0.21 4.63 -27.37
CA ALA A 113 0.31 5.79 -28.27
C ALA A 113 1.61 5.78 -29.11
N SER A 114 2.65 5.09 -28.63
CA SER A 114 3.93 4.92 -29.32
C SER A 114 3.94 3.77 -30.33
N LEU A 115 2.92 2.91 -30.33
CA LEU A 115 2.82 1.77 -31.25
C LEU A 115 2.46 2.21 -32.69
N PRO A 116 2.83 1.40 -33.70
CA PRO A 116 2.36 1.57 -35.07
C PRO A 116 0.81 1.61 -35.14
N PRO A 117 0.20 2.31 -36.12
CA PRO A 117 -1.26 2.41 -36.23
C PRO A 117 -1.99 1.06 -36.23
N GLU A 118 -1.45 0.05 -36.89
CA GLU A 118 -2.05 -1.29 -36.99
C GLU A 118 -2.15 -1.98 -35.61
N GLU A 119 -1.12 -1.86 -34.77
CA GLU A 119 -1.12 -2.42 -33.42
C GLU A 119 -2.02 -1.64 -32.45
N ARG A 120 -2.19 -0.33 -32.68
CA ARG A 120 -3.12 0.50 -31.88
C ARG A 120 -4.59 0.12 -32.10
N GLU A 121 -4.94 -0.31 -33.32
CA GLU A 121 -6.30 -0.78 -33.63
C GLU A 121 -6.65 -2.07 -32.88
N GLU A 122 -5.66 -2.90 -32.52
CA GLU A 122 -5.89 -4.17 -31.80
C GLU A 122 -6.36 -3.98 -30.36
N VAL A 123 -5.99 -2.85 -29.73
CA VAL A 123 -6.35 -2.49 -28.34
C VAL A 123 -7.40 -1.38 -28.27
N GLU A 124 -7.95 -0.96 -29.42
CA GLU A 124 -8.97 0.07 -29.47
C GLU A 124 -10.26 -0.38 -28.77
N GLY A 125 -10.73 0.42 -27.81
CA GLY A 125 -11.95 0.13 -27.04
C GLY A 125 -11.74 -0.78 -25.82
N GLU A 126 -10.49 -1.20 -25.55
CA GLU A 126 -10.13 -1.78 -24.26
C GLU A 126 -10.13 -0.69 -23.17
N ASP A 127 -10.46 -1.10 -21.94
CA ASP A 127 -10.43 -0.21 -20.78
C ASP A 127 -8.99 -0.08 -20.29
N ILE A 128 -8.26 0.87 -20.87
CA ILE A 128 -6.85 1.10 -20.54
C ILE A 128 -6.75 2.04 -19.33
N PRO A 129 -6.12 1.60 -18.23
CA PRO A 129 -6.03 2.42 -17.03
C PRO A 129 -5.22 3.70 -17.29
N SER A 130 -5.58 4.74 -16.55
CA SER A 130 -4.80 5.97 -16.48
C SER A 130 -3.50 5.77 -15.71
N PHE A 131 -2.54 6.64 -15.99
CA PHE A 131 -1.23 6.63 -15.34
C PHE A 131 -1.34 6.59 -13.80
N ALA A 132 -0.72 5.60 -13.14
CA ALA A 132 -0.77 5.37 -11.69
C ALA A 132 -2.15 5.00 -11.10
N GLN A 133 -3.16 4.72 -11.93
CA GLN A 133 -4.50 4.36 -11.44
C GLN A 133 -4.49 2.99 -10.77
N VAL A 134 -3.78 2.03 -11.34
CA VAL A 134 -3.67 0.66 -10.82
C VAL A 134 -2.94 0.67 -9.47
N TRP A 135 -1.89 1.49 -9.36
CA TRP A 135 -1.18 1.70 -8.09
C TRP A 135 -2.14 2.24 -7.02
N ALA A 136 -2.94 3.25 -7.34
CA ALA A 136 -3.90 3.81 -6.38
C ALA A 136 -4.97 2.79 -5.97
N LEU A 137 -5.46 1.98 -6.91
CA LEU A 137 -6.40 0.89 -6.63
C LEU A 137 -5.79 -0.14 -5.67
N GLY A 138 -4.54 -0.52 -5.87
CA GLY A 138 -3.81 -1.41 -4.96
C GLY A 138 -3.67 -0.84 -3.55
N PHE A 139 -3.38 0.46 -3.44
CA PHE A 139 -3.31 1.16 -2.17
C PHE A 139 -4.67 1.13 -1.45
N MET A 140 -5.75 1.49 -2.15
CA MET A 140 -7.10 1.51 -1.58
C MET A 140 -7.60 0.12 -1.20
N TYR A 141 -7.25 -0.91 -1.96
CA TYR A 141 -7.59 -2.29 -1.63
C TYR A 141 -7.00 -2.73 -0.28
N ALA A 142 -5.78 -2.31 0.05
CA ALA A 142 -5.20 -2.56 1.37
C ALA A 142 -5.97 -1.81 2.48
N ILE A 143 -6.41 -0.57 2.23
CA ILE A 143 -7.22 0.19 3.20
C ILE A 143 -8.53 -0.53 3.50
N GLU A 144 -9.21 -0.97 2.45
CA GLU A 144 -10.49 -1.69 2.56
C GLU A 144 -10.34 -3.06 3.24
N SER A 145 -9.18 -3.68 3.10
CA SER A 145 -8.85 -4.97 3.73
C SER A 145 -8.57 -4.85 5.24
N TRP A 146 -8.02 -3.73 5.69
CA TRP A 146 -7.70 -3.46 7.11
C TRP A 146 -8.23 -2.11 7.60
N PRO A 147 -9.54 -1.83 7.51
CA PRO A 147 -10.09 -0.50 7.77
C PRO A 147 -9.80 -0.01 9.20
N GLU A 148 -9.67 -0.92 10.16
CA GLU A 148 -9.31 -0.61 11.53
C GLU A 148 -7.89 -0.02 11.65
N GLU A 149 -6.95 -0.39 10.79
CA GLU A 149 -5.58 0.16 10.82
C GLU A 149 -5.50 1.56 10.20
N TRP A 150 -6.57 1.98 9.51
CA TRP A 150 -6.73 3.28 8.84
C TRP A 150 -7.78 4.18 9.48
N GLU A 151 -8.31 3.81 10.65
CA GLU A 151 -9.20 4.70 11.42
C GLU A 151 -8.51 6.02 11.75
N ALA A 152 -9.14 7.14 11.40
CA ALA A 152 -8.58 8.47 11.59
C ALA A 152 -8.07 8.71 13.03
N PRO A 153 -6.94 9.43 13.20
CA PRO A 153 -6.44 9.85 14.50
C PRO A 153 -7.47 10.59 15.36
N LYS A 154 -7.31 10.53 16.70
CA LYS A 154 -8.15 11.32 17.63
C LYS A 154 -7.82 12.80 17.63
N ASP A 155 -6.57 13.15 17.33
CA ASP A 155 -6.14 14.53 17.18
C ASP A 155 -6.76 15.13 15.91
N LYS A 156 -7.34 16.33 16.01
CA LYS A 156 -8.14 16.90 14.92
C LYS A 156 -7.29 17.33 13.73
N GLU A 157 -6.09 17.85 13.98
CA GLU A 157 -5.21 18.26 12.89
C GLU A 157 -4.65 17.02 12.18
N ALA A 158 -4.18 16.02 12.94
CA ALA A 158 -3.74 14.76 12.35
C ALA A 158 -4.87 14.04 11.58
N ALA A 159 -6.12 14.07 12.08
CA ALA A 159 -7.27 13.52 11.38
C ALA A 159 -7.57 14.23 10.06
N LYS A 160 -7.43 15.57 10.04
CA LYS A 160 -7.61 16.36 8.82
C LYS A 160 -6.55 16.02 7.78
N TRP A 161 -5.28 15.96 8.17
CA TRP A 161 -4.21 15.59 7.25
C TRP A 161 -4.37 14.17 6.74
N HIS A 162 -4.70 13.22 7.63
CA HIS A 162 -5.02 11.86 7.23
C HIS A 162 -6.13 11.79 6.17
N ASP A 163 -7.25 12.49 6.37
CA ASP A 163 -8.36 12.53 5.41
C ASP A 163 -7.97 13.15 4.07
N LEU A 164 -7.22 14.26 4.09
CA LEU A 164 -6.70 14.89 2.86
C LEU A 164 -5.74 13.98 2.11
N SER A 165 -4.85 13.29 2.82
CA SER A 165 -3.91 12.34 2.21
C SER A 165 -4.63 11.16 1.56
N LEU A 166 -5.66 10.61 2.22
CA LEU A 166 -6.49 9.56 1.61
C LEU A 166 -7.25 10.06 0.38
N GLN A 167 -7.79 11.28 0.41
CA GLN A 167 -8.47 11.87 -0.74
C GLN A 167 -7.55 12.06 -1.95
N ALA A 168 -6.27 12.43 -1.73
CA ALA A 168 -5.29 12.54 -2.80
C ALA A 168 -5.04 11.19 -3.50
N ILE A 169 -4.99 10.09 -2.74
CA ILE A 169 -4.84 8.75 -3.31
C ILE A 169 -6.12 8.29 -4.02
N VAL A 170 -7.29 8.53 -3.44
CA VAL A 170 -8.59 8.24 -4.06
C VAL A 170 -8.77 9.00 -5.39
N ALA A 171 -8.28 10.24 -5.49
CA ALA A 171 -8.36 10.98 -6.75
C ALA A 171 -7.66 10.26 -7.92
N LEU A 172 -6.65 9.43 -7.65
CA LEU A 172 -5.98 8.63 -8.67
C LEU A 172 -6.71 7.35 -9.06
N THR A 173 -7.68 6.87 -8.28
CA THR A 173 -8.46 5.67 -8.66
C THR A 173 -9.44 5.95 -9.80
N GLU A 174 -9.81 7.22 -9.97
CA GLU A 174 -10.62 7.69 -11.09
C GLU A 174 -9.78 7.81 -12.37
N ASP A 175 -10.46 7.74 -13.51
CA ASP A 175 -9.83 7.87 -14.81
C ASP A 175 -9.40 9.33 -15.11
N ASP A 176 -8.32 9.50 -15.87
CA ASP A 176 -7.91 10.78 -16.44
C ASP A 176 -8.69 11.05 -17.74
N THR A 177 -9.71 11.89 -17.63
CA THR A 177 -10.58 12.28 -18.76
C THR A 177 -10.22 13.64 -19.36
N ASP A 178 -9.21 14.32 -18.79
CA ASP A 178 -8.77 15.63 -19.28
C ASP A 178 -7.91 15.48 -20.55
N GLU A 179 -7.63 16.60 -21.22
CA GLU A 179 -6.80 16.60 -22.43
C GLU A 179 -5.37 16.15 -22.09
N ALA A 180 -4.92 15.06 -22.72
CA ALA A 180 -3.55 14.59 -22.61
C ALA A 180 -2.60 15.57 -23.32
N THR A 181 -1.68 16.17 -22.55
CA THR A 181 -0.72 17.17 -23.05
C THR A 181 0.72 16.83 -22.71
N LEU A 182 0.94 15.81 -21.87
CA LEU A 182 2.24 15.43 -21.33
C LEU A 182 2.48 13.93 -21.54
N SER A 183 3.76 13.55 -21.59
CA SER A 183 4.22 12.16 -21.56
C SER A 183 4.87 11.90 -20.20
N ALA A 184 4.50 10.81 -19.54
CA ALA A 184 4.89 10.56 -18.15
C ALA A 184 6.41 10.36 -17.96
N PHE A 185 7.06 9.72 -18.93
CA PHE A 185 8.47 9.27 -18.79
C PHE A 185 9.42 9.77 -19.88
N GLY A 186 8.93 10.52 -20.88
CA GLY A 186 9.75 10.99 -21.99
C GLY A 186 9.44 12.43 -22.38
N GLU A 187 10.47 13.27 -22.49
CA GLU A 187 10.34 14.67 -22.94
C GLU A 187 9.76 14.78 -24.36
N ASP A 188 10.03 13.79 -25.21
CA ASP A 188 9.59 13.74 -26.62
C ASP A 188 8.56 12.63 -26.91
N GLY A 189 8.00 11.99 -25.88
CA GLY A 189 6.99 10.94 -26.03
C GLY A 189 5.63 11.50 -26.49
N PRO A 190 4.76 10.66 -27.11
CA PRO A 190 3.40 11.10 -27.42
C PRO A 190 2.65 11.45 -26.13
N PRO A 191 1.83 12.51 -26.12
CA PRO A 191 1.07 12.88 -24.94
C PRO A 191 0.03 11.80 -24.61
N SER A 192 -0.02 11.41 -23.35
CA SER A 192 -0.84 10.32 -22.81
C SER A 192 -1.45 10.66 -21.45
N VAL A 193 -0.94 11.71 -20.78
CA VAL A 193 -1.33 12.12 -19.43
C VAL A 193 -1.68 13.61 -19.42
N SER A 194 -2.71 13.99 -18.69
CA SER A 194 -3.06 15.39 -18.45
C SER A 194 -2.17 16.04 -17.38
N GLU A 195 -2.08 17.37 -17.39
CA GLU A 195 -1.39 18.13 -16.35
C GLU A 195 -2.03 17.90 -14.96
N ASN A 196 -3.37 17.82 -14.90
CA ASN A 196 -4.10 17.55 -13.66
C ASN A 196 -3.75 16.17 -13.11
N ARG A 197 -3.61 15.16 -13.98
CA ARG A 197 -3.25 13.80 -13.55
C ARG A 197 -1.83 13.71 -12.99
N LEU A 198 -0.85 14.36 -13.61
CA LEU A 198 0.51 14.40 -13.06
C LEU A 198 0.59 15.19 -11.75
N ASN A 199 -0.17 16.27 -11.60
CA ASN A 199 -0.28 17.00 -10.34
C ASN A 199 -0.90 16.13 -9.24
N ALA A 200 -2.01 15.44 -9.53
CA ALA A 200 -2.64 14.51 -8.60
C ALA A 200 -1.69 13.36 -8.21
N TYR A 201 -0.88 12.88 -9.14
CA TYR A 201 0.15 11.88 -8.87
C TYR A 201 1.19 12.38 -7.88
N GLY A 202 1.72 13.59 -8.09
CA GLY A 202 2.65 14.22 -7.14
C GLY A 202 2.03 14.44 -5.75
N GLU A 203 0.78 14.90 -5.69
CA GLU A 203 0.03 15.06 -4.43
C GLU A 203 -0.17 13.73 -3.71
N ALA A 204 -0.48 12.65 -4.43
CA ALA A 204 -0.61 11.32 -3.85
C ALA A 204 0.72 10.79 -3.29
N LEU A 205 1.85 11.02 -3.96
CA LEU A 205 3.15 10.61 -3.42
C LEU A 205 3.47 11.34 -2.11
N TRP A 206 3.23 12.66 -2.04
CA TRP A 206 3.35 13.39 -0.78
C TRP A 206 2.38 12.89 0.29
N ALA A 207 1.15 12.53 -0.09
CA ALA A 207 0.19 11.95 0.83
C ALA A 207 0.67 10.62 1.45
N VAL A 208 1.42 9.79 0.72
CA VAL A 208 2.04 8.57 1.28
C VAL A 208 3.05 8.92 2.39
N TYR A 209 3.87 9.95 2.18
CA TYR A 209 4.78 10.48 3.21
C TYR A 209 4.02 10.98 4.44
N ASP A 210 2.97 11.79 4.24
CA ASP A 210 2.14 12.32 5.32
C ASP A 210 1.50 11.19 6.14
N LEU A 211 0.92 10.19 5.49
CA LEU A 211 0.31 9.02 6.15
C LEU A 211 1.35 8.26 6.97
N ARG A 212 2.55 8.03 6.39
CA ARG A 212 3.65 7.38 7.11
C ARG A 212 4.07 8.19 8.33
N GLU A 213 4.20 9.50 8.21
CA GLU A 213 4.61 10.39 9.30
C GLU A 213 3.56 10.43 10.42
N ILE A 214 2.28 10.58 10.08
CA ILE A 214 1.16 10.59 11.04
C ILE A 214 1.21 9.32 11.91
N TRP A 215 1.35 8.14 11.30
CA TRP A 215 1.32 6.89 12.04
C TRP A 215 2.60 6.62 12.84
N ARG A 216 3.76 7.06 12.35
CA ARG A 216 5.01 7.02 13.13
C ARG A 216 4.94 7.90 14.37
N ASN A 217 4.35 9.09 14.26
CA ASN A 217 4.23 10.03 15.37
C ASN A 217 3.21 9.57 16.44
N ILE A 218 2.16 8.85 16.04
CA ILE A 218 1.14 8.31 16.95
C ILE A 218 1.59 6.99 17.60
N GLY A 219 2.29 6.13 16.85
CA GLY A 219 2.71 4.80 17.29
C GLY A 219 1.58 3.75 17.32
N PRO A 220 1.91 2.49 17.67
CA PRO A 220 0.96 1.38 17.63
C PRO A 220 -0.19 1.56 18.62
N ARG A 221 -1.33 0.91 18.35
CA ARG A 221 -2.46 0.89 19.29
C ARG A 221 -2.01 0.27 20.62
N VAL A 222 -2.04 1.07 21.69
CA VAL A 222 -1.87 0.54 23.04
C VAL A 222 -3.21 0.00 23.49
N GLN A 223 -3.31 -1.32 23.72
CA GLN A 223 -4.48 -1.88 24.39
C GLN A 223 -4.61 -1.19 25.76
N GLN A 224 -5.69 -0.45 25.95
CA GLN A 224 -6.02 0.04 27.29
C GLN A 224 -6.25 -1.20 28.15
N VAL A 225 -5.38 -1.42 29.13
CA VAL A 225 -5.60 -2.42 30.16
C VAL A 225 -6.84 -1.99 30.91
N ILE A 226 -7.99 -2.56 30.54
CA ILE A 226 -9.21 -2.42 31.31
C ILE A 226 -8.89 -3.12 32.64
N LYS A 227 -8.74 -2.32 33.70
CA LYS A 227 -8.58 -2.86 35.04
C LYS A 227 -9.85 -3.67 35.30
N GLY A 228 -9.73 -5.00 35.25
CA GLY A 228 -10.84 -5.89 35.58
C GLY A 228 -11.39 -5.54 36.96
N ASP A 229 -12.64 -5.94 37.23
CA ASP A 229 -13.32 -5.64 38.49
C ASP A 229 -12.39 -5.93 39.67
N VAL A 230 -11.91 -4.87 40.32
CA VAL A 230 -11.12 -5.00 41.54
C VAL A 230 -12.10 -5.48 42.61
N PRO A 231 -11.85 -6.61 43.29
CA PRO A 231 -12.74 -7.08 44.35
C PRO A 231 -13.03 -5.94 45.31
N GLY A 232 -14.31 -5.71 45.61
CA GLY A 232 -14.73 -4.70 46.57
C GLY A 232 -13.98 -4.90 47.89
N ARG A 233 -13.78 -3.82 48.65
CA ARG A 233 -12.94 -3.82 49.87
C ARG A 233 -13.26 -4.98 50.84
N ASN A 234 -14.50 -5.47 50.86
CA ASN A 234 -14.94 -6.57 51.73
C ASN A 234 -15.12 -7.92 51.02
N ASP A 235 -14.93 -8.00 49.71
CA ASP A 235 -15.10 -9.21 48.90
C ASP A 235 -13.92 -10.17 49.08
N PRO A 236 -14.09 -11.47 48.75
CA PRO A 236 -12.99 -12.44 48.74
C PRO A 236 -11.84 -11.96 47.84
N CYS A 237 -10.61 -12.10 48.33
CA CYS A 237 -9.42 -11.70 47.60
C CYS A 237 -9.15 -12.66 46.43
N SER A 238 -8.86 -12.10 45.25
CA SER A 238 -8.61 -12.85 44.01
C SER A 238 -7.33 -13.71 44.02
N CYS A 239 -6.48 -13.60 45.05
CA CYS A 239 -5.25 -14.38 45.18
C CYS A 239 -5.45 -15.80 45.75
N GLY A 240 -6.69 -16.24 45.98
CA GLY A 240 -6.99 -17.57 46.50
C GLY A 240 -6.76 -17.75 48.01
N SER A 241 -6.44 -16.69 48.75
CA SER A 241 -6.17 -16.76 50.20
C SER A 241 -7.38 -17.01 51.09
N GLY A 242 -8.61 -16.88 50.55
CA GLY A 242 -9.86 -16.96 51.31
C GLY A 242 -10.13 -15.75 52.24
N LYS A 243 -9.25 -14.75 52.28
CA LYS A 243 -9.40 -13.53 53.10
C LYS A 243 -10.15 -12.42 52.33
N LYS A 244 -10.76 -11.47 53.05
CA LYS A 244 -11.31 -10.23 52.45
C LYS A 244 -10.20 -9.40 51.81
N TYR A 245 -10.46 -8.77 50.65
CA TYR A 245 -9.46 -8.02 49.87
C TYR A 245 -8.65 -7.01 50.71
N LYS A 246 -9.32 -6.20 51.54
CA LYS A 246 -8.67 -5.23 52.46
C LYS A 246 -7.71 -5.80 53.50
N LYS A 247 -7.75 -7.11 53.75
CA LYS A 247 -6.88 -7.81 54.71
C LYS A 247 -5.85 -8.70 54.01
N CYS A 248 -5.69 -8.55 52.70
CA CYS A 248 -4.77 -9.33 51.89
C CYS A 248 -4.10 -8.41 50.85
N CYS A 249 -4.43 -8.54 49.56
CA CYS A 249 -3.80 -7.78 48.48
C CYS A 249 -4.24 -6.32 48.37
N GLY A 250 -5.22 -5.89 49.16
CA GLY A 250 -5.67 -4.49 49.25
C GLY A 250 -5.18 -3.77 50.51
N ALA A 251 -4.10 -4.26 51.14
CA ALA A 251 -3.43 -3.65 52.29
C ALA A 251 -2.24 -2.80 51.86
#